data_AF-A0AAU4BMU5-F1
#
_entry.id   AF-A0AAU4BMU5-F1
#
_cell.length_a   1.000
_cell.length_b   1.000
_cell.length_c   1.000
_cell.angle_alpha   90.00
_cell.angle_beta   90.00
_cell.angle_gamma   90.00
#
_symmetry.space_group_name_H-M   'P 1'
#
loop_
_entity.id
_entity.type
_entity.pdbx_description
1 polymer ?
#
loop_
_entity_poly.entity_id
_entity_poly.type
_entity_poly.pdbx_seq_one_letter_code
_entity_poly.pdbx_strand_id
1 'polypeptide(L)'
;MKVAFAEDHICFLHYDFRGATVHPFGMVTPARIRDADWTAIRPEIRTTLGETLFIPHRFQSALERFCGRHDIVRVARPDTWADLLEPFLDTRFGADDERACLDRLSKAGFSPEEVTGIRQRLGPLMYAYNFDAMVWEWIHLGLFDVLNAANAPVVKSSLQIALGDPAAFYNWTMKIAEQHR
;
A
#
# COMPACT_ATOMS: atom_id res chain seq x y z
N MET A 1 -8.06 -8.27 -9.40
CA MET A 1 -8.34 -8.89 -8.08
C MET A 1 -9.83 -9.15 -7.72
N LYS A 2 -10.13 -10.36 -7.22
CA LYS A 2 -11.39 -10.78 -6.57
C LYS A 2 -11.08 -11.42 -5.21
N VAL A 3 -11.98 -11.28 -4.24
CA VAL A 3 -11.88 -11.88 -2.91
C VAL A 3 -13.15 -12.68 -2.62
N ALA A 4 -13.01 -13.81 -1.95
CA ALA A 4 -14.13 -14.59 -1.42
C ALA A 4 -13.88 -14.87 0.07
N PHE A 5 -14.91 -14.68 0.89
CA PHE A 5 -14.85 -14.93 2.33
C PHE A 5 -15.53 -16.26 2.60
N ALA A 6 -14.75 -17.24 3.05
CA ALA A 6 -15.26 -18.49 3.59
C ALA A 6 -15.55 -18.34 5.10
N GLU A 7 -15.95 -19.43 5.74
CA GLU A 7 -16.16 -19.46 7.19
C GLU A 7 -14.86 -19.21 7.96
N ASP A 8 -13.78 -19.87 7.56
CA ASP A 8 -12.50 -19.97 8.29
C ASP A 8 -11.30 -19.37 7.53
N HIS A 9 -11.50 -18.77 6.35
CA HIS A 9 -10.42 -18.15 5.58
C HIS A 9 -10.92 -17.11 4.57
N ILE A 10 -9.99 -16.28 4.08
CA ILE A 10 -10.19 -15.36 2.96
C ILE A 10 -9.42 -15.89 1.76
N CYS A 11 -10.11 -16.10 0.63
CA CYS A 11 -9.53 -16.51 -0.64
C CYS A 11 -9.30 -15.29 -1.54
N PHE A 12 -8.08 -15.15 -2.04
CA PHE A 12 -7.69 -14.16 -3.03
C PHE A 12 -7.57 -14.82 -4.41
N LEU A 13 -8.22 -14.22 -5.39
CA LEU A 13 -8.25 -14.71 -6.77
C LEU A 13 -7.76 -13.61 -7.71
N HIS A 14 -6.76 -13.93 -8.52
CA HIS A 14 -6.08 -12.97 -9.39
C HIS A 14 -5.60 -11.75 -8.60
N TYR A 15 -4.85 -11.99 -7.52
CA TYR A 15 -4.24 -10.91 -6.75
C TYR A 15 -3.17 -10.22 -7.59
N ASP A 16 -3.18 -8.89 -7.66
CA ASP A 16 -2.50 -8.16 -8.73
C ASP A 16 -0.96 -8.06 -8.51
N PHE A 17 -0.48 -8.27 -7.27
CA PHE A 17 0.91 -7.98 -6.90
C PHE A 17 1.79 -9.24 -6.79
N ARG A 18 2.77 -9.39 -7.70
CA ARG A 18 3.59 -10.60 -7.84
C ARG A 18 4.41 -11.00 -6.60
N GLY A 19 4.79 -10.03 -5.77
CA GLY A 19 5.54 -10.31 -4.54
C GLY A 19 4.67 -10.77 -3.38
N ALA A 20 3.34 -10.72 -3.50
CA ALA A 20 2.43 -11.07 -2.43
C ALA A 20 2.38 -12.57 -2.16
N THR A 21 2.22 -12.94 -0.89
CA THR A 21 2.12 -14.37 -0.50
C THR A 21 0.87 -15.06 -1.03
N VAL A 22 -0.11 -14.28 -1.50
CA VAL A 22 -1.38 -14.77 -2.07
C VAL A 22 -1.44 -14.63 -3.59
N HIS A 23 -0.33 -14.30 -4.26
CA HIS A 23 -0.30 -14.12 -5.71
C HIS A 23 -0.10 -15.44 -6.49
N PRO A 24 -0.78 -15.63 -7.64
CA PRO A 24 -1.99 -14.92 -8.05
C PRO A 24 -3.24 -15.47 -7.35
N PHE A 25 -3.10 -16.63 -6.71
CA PHE A 25 -4.12 -17.31 -5.93
C PHE A 25 -3.55 -17.70 -4.58
N GLY A 26 -4.29 -17.43 -3.51
CA GLY A 26 -3.87 -17.80 -2.17
C GLY A 26 -4.98 -17.58 -1.16
N MET A 27 -4.73 -18.00 0.07
CA MET A 27 -5.67 -17.83 1.16
C MET A 27 -4.96 -17.38 2.42
N VAL A 28 -5.70 -16.69 3.28
CA VAL A 28 -5.25 -16.30 4.61
C VAL A 28 -6.29 -16.75 5.62
N THR A 29 -5.83 -17.48 6.65
CA THR A 29 -6.65 -17.88 7.79
C THR A 29 -6.59 -16.81 8.88
N PRO A 30 -7.59 -16.71 9.77
CA PRO A 30 -7.61 -15.75 10.87
C PRO A 30 -6.33 -15.76 11.72
N ALA A 31 -5.75 -16.94 12.00
CA ALA A 31 -4.51 -17.07 12.76
C ALA A 31 -3.29 -16.38 12.12
N ARG A 32 -3.36 -16.08 10.82
CA ARG A 32 -2.31 -15.35 10.09
C ARG A 32 -2.62 -13.86 9.95
N ILE A 33 -3.78 -13.40 10.42
CA ILE A 33 -4.17 -11.99 10.40
C ILE A 33 -3.89 -11.41 11.78
N ARG A 34 -3.04 -10.39 11.83
CA ARG A 34 -2.76 -9.65 13.07
C ARG A 34 -3.91 -8.72 13.40
N ASP A 35 -4.37 -7.98 12.38
CA ASP A 35 -5.39 -6.94 12.49
C ASP A 35 -5.88 -6.55 11.09
N ALA A 36 -6.90 -5.70 11.03
CA ALA A 36 -7.44 -5.18 9.79
C ALA A 36 -7.84 -3.70 9.90
N ASP A 37 -7.93 -3.02 8.75
CA ASP A 37 -8.61 -1.74 8.65
C ASP A 37 -9.59 -1.78 7.48
N TRP A 38 -10.86 -2.05 7.78
CA TRP A 38 -11.93 -1.99 6.79
C TRP A 38 -12.42 -0.56 6.53
N THR A 39 -11.87 0.45 7.20
CA THR A 39 -12.23 1.86 7.01
C THR A 39 -11.15 2.67 6.30
N ALA A 40 -9.99 2.08 6.05
CA ALA A 40 -8.95 2.67 5.21
C ALA A 40 -9.47 2.96 3.79
N ILE A 41 -8.82 3.92 3.10
CA ILE A 41 -9.12 4.29 1.70
C ILE A 41 -9.19 3.04 0.80
N ARG A 42 -8.30 2.08 1.07
CA ARG A 42 -8.36 0.71 0.57
C ARG A 42 -8.50 -0.22 1.77
N PRO A 43 -9.63 -0.91 1.95
CA PRO A 43 -9.76 -1.90 3.00
C PRO A 43 -8.61 -2.90 2.96
N GLU A 44 -8.03 -3.22 4.10
CA GLU A 44 -6.84 -4.04 4.16
C GLU A 44 -6.79 -4.93 5.40
N ILE A 45 -6.03 -6.02 5.29
CA ILE A 45 -5.61 -6.85 6.42
C ILE A 45 -4.10 -6.78 6.54
N ARG A 46 -3.59 -6.85 7.77
CA ARG A 46 -2.17 -7.04 8.01
C ARG A 46 -1.91 -8.41 8.59
N THR A 47 -0.98 -9.12 7.98
CA THR A 47 -0.62 -10.47 8.43
C THR A 47 0.29 -10.40 9.66
N THR A 48 0.41 -11.51 10.38
CA THR A 48 1.36 -11.64 11.50
C THR A 48 2.82 -11.48 11.09
N LEU A 49 3.13 -11.57 9.79
CA LEU A 49 4.45 -11.33 9.21
C LEU A 49 4.64 -9.88 8.71
N GLY A 50 3.66 -9.00 8.92
CA GLY A 50 3.73 -7.59 8.52
C GLY A 50 3.36 -7.30 7.06
N GLU A 51 2.96 -8.32 6.29
CA GLU A 51 2.44 -8.11 4.94
C GLU A 51 1.06 -7.45 4.97
N THR A 52 0.87 -6.41 4.16
CA THR A 52 -0.43 -5.76 3.95
C THR A 52 -1.10 -6.35 2.72
N LEU A 53 -2.31 -6.87 2.88
CA LEU A 53 -3.12 -7.40 1.78
C LEU A 53 -4.38 -6.58 1.60
N PHE A 54 -4.59 -6.09 0.38
CA PHE A 54 -5.69 -5.22 0.03
C PHE A 54 -6.95 -6.02 -0.31
N ILE A 55 -8.08 -5.48 0.12
CA ILE A 55 -9.42 -6.00 -0.14
C ILE A 55 -10.15 -4.94 -0.97
N PRO A 56 -10.71 -5.30 -2.14
CA PRO A 56 -11.48 -4.34 -2.94
C PRO A 56 -12.63 -3.73 -2.12
N HIS A 57 -12.84 -2.42 -2.23
CA HIS A 57 -13.81 -1.67 -1.41
C HIS A 57 -15.22 -2.28 -1.41
N ARG A 58 -15.68 -2.86 -2.52
CA ARG A 58 -16.96 -3.58 -2.61
C ARG A 58 -17.14 -4.72 -1.60
N PHE A 59 -16.05 -5.21 -0.98
CA PHE A 59 -16.05 -6.26 0.02
C PHE A 59 -15.82 -5.74 1.45
N GLN A 60 -15.83 -4.42 1.67
CA GLN A 60 -15.64 -3.80 2.98
C GLN A 60 -16.52 -4.42 4.07
N SER A 61 -17.85 -4.46 3.87
CA SER A 61 -18.78 -5.04 4.86
C SER A 61 -18.62 -6.56 5.01
N ALA A 62 -18.01 -7.24 4.04
CA ALA A 62 -17.66 -8.66 4.19
C ALA A 62 -16.41 -8.84 5.06
N LEU A 63 -15.41 -7.97 4.90
CA LEU A 63 -14.22 -7.92 5.75
C LEU A 63 -14.59 -7.62 7.20
N GLU A 64 -15.39 -6.58 7.45
CA GLU A 64 -15.85 -6.23 8.80
C GLU A 64 -16.54 -7.40 9.51
N ARG A 65 -17.49 -8.06 8.82
CA ARG A 65 -18.19 -9.24 9.38
C ARG A 65 -17.24 -10.42 9.61
N PHE A 66 -16.27 -10.64 8.72
CA PHE A 66 -15.28 -11.69 8.90
C PHE A 66 -14.39 -11.42 10.12
N CYS A 67 -13.90 -10.19 10.26
CA CYS A 67 -13.10 -9.77 11.41
C CYS A 67 -13.88 -9.90 12.72
N GLY A 68 -15.14 -9.47 12.75
CA GLY A 68 -15.99 -9.59 13.94
C GLY A 68 -16.30 -11.03 14.35
N ARG A 69 -16.34 -11.99 13.41
CA ARG A 69 -16.54 -13.41 13.74
C ARG A 69 -15.29 -14.09 14.32
N HIS A 70 -14.11 -13.57 14.01
CA HIS A 70 -12.83 -14.18 14.35
C HIS A 70 -12.03 -13.34 15.36
N ASP A 71 -12.68 -12.38 16.01
CA ASP A 71 -12.08 -11.46 16.97
C ASP A 71 -10.83 -10.72 16.45
N ILE A 72 -10.79 -10.45 15.13
CA ILE A 72 -9.71 -9.67 14.51
C ILE A 72 -9.96 -8.19 14.81
N VAL A 73 -9.03 -7.57 15.53
CA VAL A 73 -9.13 -6.17 15.93
C VAL A 73 -9.03 -5.22 14.74
N ARG A 74 -9.82 -4.14 14.78
CA ARG A 74 -9.63 -3.01 13.86
C ARG A 74 -8.50 -2.13 14.36
N VAL A 75 -7.51 -1.86 13.50
CA VAL A 75 -6.44 -0.90 13.79
C VAL A 75 -6.38 0.12 12.67
N ALA A 76 -6.84 1.35 12.96
CA ALA A 76 -6.70 2.46 12.04
C ALA A 76 -5.25 2.97 12.06
N ARG A 77 -4.69 3.25 10.88
CA ARG A 77 -3.29 3.65 10.72
C ARG A 77 -3.17 4.95 9.94
N PRO A 78 -2.21 5.81 10.29
CA PRO A 78 -1.74 6.82 9.35
C PRO A 78 -1.21 6.14 8.10
N ASP A 79 -1.62 6.66 6.93
CA ASP A 79 -1.07 6.20 5.66
C ASP A 79 0.27 6.91 5.41
N THR A 80 1.34 6.35 5.95
CA THR A 80 2.70 6.90 5.77
C THR A 80 3.12 6.89 4.31
N TRP A 81 2.55 6.01 3.49
CA TRP A 81 2.79 6.02 2.05
C TRP A 81 2.17 7.26 1.39
N ALA A 82 0.99 7.68 1.83
CA ALA A 82 0.40 8.95 1.38
C ALA A 82 1.33 10.14 1.65
N ASP A 83 1.89 10.23 2.86
CA ASP A 83 2.83 11.30 3.20
C ASP A 83 4.15 11.20 2.40
N LEU A 84 4.68 9.98 2.19
CA LEU A 84 5.89 9.77 1.38
C LEU A 84 5.69 10.19 -0.08
N LEU A 85 4.47 10.00 -0.61
CA LEU A 85 4.13 10.19 -2.02
C LEU A 85 3.48 11.54 -2.34
N GLU A 86 3.18 12.36 -1.31
CA GLU A 86 2.57 13.69 -1.46
C GLU A 86 3.21 14.54 -2.58
N PRO A 87 4.56 14.60 -2.74
CA PRO A 87 5.19 15.39 -3.82
C PRO A 87 4.93 14.91 -5.25
N PHE A 88 4.32 13.73 -5.42
CA PHE A 88 4.00 13.15 -6.73
C PHE A 88 2.52 13.30 -7.11
N LEU A 89 1.70 13.89 -6.24
CA LEU A 89 0.33 14.28 -6.58
C LEU A 89 0.34 15.44 -7.57
N ASP A 90 -0.71 15.54 -8.38
CA ASP A 90 -0.97 16.72 -9.22
C ASP A 90 -1.63 17.85 -8.40
N THR A 91 -1.06 18.10 -7.22
CA THR A 91 -1.49 19.15 -6.29
C THR A 91 -0.29 20.00 -5.92
N ARG A 92 -0.47 21.33 -5.97
CA ARG A 92 0.57 22.26 -5.54
C ARG A 92 0.49 22.42 -4.02
N PHE A 93 1.57 22.03 -3.36
CA PHE A 93 1.73 22.21 -1.91
C PHE A 93 2.55 23.46 -1.62
N GLY A 94 2.18 24.16 -0.54
CA GLY A 94 2.96 25.25 0.00
C GLY A 94 4.01 24.76 1.02
N ALA A 95 4.90 25.66 1.44
CA ALA A 95 5.90 25.36 2.46
C ALA A 95 5.31 24.93 3.81
N ASP A 96 4.06 25.33 4.12
CA ASP A 96 3.36 24.94 5.34
C ASP A 96 2.89 23.48 5.25
N ASP A 97 2.38 23.08 4.10
CA ASP A 97 1.94 21.70 3.82
C ASP A 97 3.14 20.75 3.84
N GLU A 98 4.24 21.13 3.19
CA GLU A 98 5.48 20.35 3.17
C GLU A 98 6.03 20.14 4.58
N ARG A 99 6.04 21.18 5.42
CA ARG A 99 6.46 21.07 6.82
C ARG A 99 5.54 20.15 7.61
N ALA A 100 4.22 20.29 7.44
CA ALA A 100 3.26 19.43 8.11
C ALA A 100 3.40 17.95 7.69
N CYS A 101 3.70 17.69 6.42
CA CYS A 101 3.99 16.36 5.89
C CYS A 101 5.26 15.76 6.51
N LEU A 102 6.36 16.52 6.55
CA LEU A 102 7.60 16.08 7.19
C LEU A 102 7.42 15.83 8.69
N ASP A 103 6.61 16.63 9.38
CA ASP A 103 6.28 16.41 10.79
C ASP A 103 5.51 15.10 11.00
N ARG A 104 4.57 14.75 10.10
CA ARG A 104 3.86 13.46 10.16
C ARG A 104 4.81 12.29 9.93
N LEU A 105 5.70 12.39 8.94
CA LEU A 105 6.73 11.38 8.66
C LEU A 105 7.73 11.22 9.81
N SER A 106 8.14 12.31 10.44
CA SER A 106 9.03 12.28 11.60
C SER A 106 8.35 11.59 12.80
N LYS A 107 7.07 11.91 13.07
CA LYS A 107 6.27 11.22 14.10
C LYS A 107 6.08 9.74 13.80
N ALA A 108 6.04 9.38 12.51
CA ALA A 108 6.00 8.00 12.04
C ALA A 108 7.35 7.27 12.09
N GLY A 109 8.43 7.94 12.52
CA GLY A 109 9.75 7.34 12.72
C GLY A 109 10.63 7.35 11.47
N PHE A 110 10.37 8.20 10.49
CA PHE A 110 11.24 8.38 9.33
C PHE A 110 12.24 9.52 9.55
N SER A 111 13.51 9.27 9.22
CA SER A 111 14.52 10.33 9.15
C SER A 111 14.38 11.15 7.85
N PRO A 112 14.83 12.42 7.82
CA PRO A 112 14.86 13.22 6.60
C PRO A 112 15.64 12.57 5.44
N GLU A 113 16.72 11.85 5.77
CA GLU A 113 17.55 11.12 4.81
C GLU A 113 16.79 9.92 4.23
N GLU A 114 16.06 9.18 5.06
CA GLU A 114 15.21 8.07 4.62
C GLU A 114 14.10 8.55 3.68
N VAL A 115 13.39 9.62 4.06
CA VAL A 115 12.34 10.22 3.22
C VAL A 115 12.90 10.63 1.87
N THR A 116 14.05 11.31 1.86
CA THR A 116 14.73 11.74 0.64
C THR A 116 15.12 10.55 -0.22
N GLY A 117 15.71 9.51 0.37
CA GLY A 117 16.11 8.29 -0.35
C GLY A 117 14.93 7.53 -0.95
N ILE A 118 13.81 7.42 -0.22
CA ILE A 118 12.58 6.79 -0.71
C ILE A 118 12.02 7.59 -1.90
N ARG A 119 11.90 8.91 -1.75
CA ARG A 119 11.37 9.79 -2.81
C ARG A 119 12.26 9.80 -4.05
N GLN A 120 13.59 9.80 -3.89
CA GLN A 120 14.51 9.68 -5.03
C GLN A 120 14.38 8.34 -5.75
N ARG A 121 14.22 7.24 -5.00
CA ARG A 121 14.03 5.91 -5.59
C ARG A 121 12.72 5.80 -6.37
N LEU A 122 11.64 6.37 -5.85
CA LEU A 122 10.30 6.21 -6.42
C LEU A 122 9.91 7.30 -7.42
N GLY A 123 10.56 8.46 -7.38
CA GLY A 123 10.19 9.63 -8.19
C GLY A 123 9.99 9.31 -9.68
N PRO A 124 10.96 8.70 -10.37
CA PRO A 124 10.79 8.34 -11.79
C PRO A 124 9.57 7.45 -12.05
N LEU A 125 9.29 6.49 -11.16
CA LEU A 125 8.15 5.59 -11.27
C LEU A 125 6.83 6.33 -11.05
N MET A 126 6.75 7.13 -9.99
CA MET A 126 5.52 7.81 -9.58
C MET A 126 5.16 8.96 -10.52
N TYR A 127 6.15 9.68 -11.07
CA TYR A 127 5.89 10.66 -12.14
C TYR A 127 5.36 9.98 -13.40
N ALA A 128 5.95 8.86 -13.81
CA ALA A 128 5.45 8.11 -14.97
C ALA A 128 4.03 7.56 -14.73
N TYR A 129 3.74 7.09 -13.51
CA TYR A 129 2.41 6.61 -13.15
C TYR A 129 1.38 7.75 -13.10
N ASN A 130 1.69 8.86 -12.44
CA ASN A 130 0.68 9.89 -12.22
C ASN A 130 0.50 10.82 -13.42
N PHE A 131 1.59 11.22 -14.07
CA PHE A 131 1.58 12.23 -15.14
C PHE A 131 1.66 11.61 -16.53
N ASP A 132 2.64 10.73 -16.81
CA ASP A 132 2.80 10.16 -18.17
C ASP A 132 1.66 9.21 -18.54
N ALA A 133 1.16 8.44 -17.57
CA ALA A 133 0.01 7.55 -17.74
C ALA A 133 -1.35 8.26 -17.53
N MET A 134 -1.33 9.58 -17.29
CA MET A 134 -2.52 10.43 -17.16
C MET A 134 -3.52 9.97 -16.08
N VAL A 135 -3.02 9.41 -14.97
CA VAL A 135 -3.87 9.13 -13.80
C VAL A 135 -4.35 10.45 -13.18
N TRP A 136 -3.45 11.45 -13.11
CA TRP A 136 -3.73 12.80 -12.61
C TRP A 136 -4.43 12.82 -11.25
N GLU A 137 -3.95 11.97 -10.36
CA GLU A 137 -4.41 11.91 -8.98
C GLU A 137 -3.92 13.14 -8.20
N TRP A 138 -4.86 13.77 -7.53
CA TRP A 138 -4.71 15.07 -6.86
C TRP A 138 -4.91 15.01 -5.34
N ILE A 139 -5.45 13.91 -4.80
CA ILE A 139 -5.88 13.78 -3.41
C ILE A 139 -5.04 12.72 -2.69
N HIS A 140 -4.84 11.53 -3.27
CA HIS A 140 -4.25 10.42 -2.53
C HIS A 140 -3.48 9.44 -3.42
N LEU A 141 -2.21 9.19 -3.07
CA LEU A 141 -1.41 8.08 -3.57
C LEU A 141 -0.94 7.26 -2.38
N GLY A 142 -1.22 5.97 -2.32
CA GLY A 142 -0.82 5.12 -1.19
C GLY A 142 0.09 3.95 -1.58
N LEU A 143 0.27 3.00 -0.66
CA LEU A 143 1.01 1.76 -0.93
C LEU A 143 0.44 1.00 -2.13
N PHE A 144 -0.88 0.96 -2.26
CA PHE A 144 -1.53 0.32 -3.40
C PHE A 144 -1.02 0.91 -4.73
N ASP A 145 -0.89 2.23 -4.82
CA ASP A 145 -0.48 2.94 -6.03
C ASP A 145 0.98 2.69 -6.37
N VAL A 146 1.87 2.60 -5.37
CA VAL A 146 3.28 2.20 -5.58
C VAL A 146 3.35 0.81 -6.19
N LEU A 147 2.59 -0.13 -5.63
CA LEU A 147 2.56 -1.50 -6.13
C LEU A 147 1.91 -1.57 -7.51
N ASN A 148 0.87 -0.78 -7.75
CA ASN A 148 0.21 -0.72 -9.05
C ASN A 148 1.15 -0.14 -10.11
N ALA A 149 1.81 0.99 -9.84
CA ALA A 149 2.80 1.62 -10.72
C ALA A 149 3.94 0.65 -11.09
N ALA A 150 4.41 -0.15 -10.12
CA ALA A 150 5.45 -1.16 -10.33
C ALA A 150 5.02 -2.34 -11.22
N ASN A 151 3.71 -2.55 -11.43
CA ASN A 151 3.16 -3.64 -12.24
C ASN A 151 2.34 -3.16 -13.47
N ALA A 152 2.08 -1.86 -13.59
CA ALA A 152 1.18 -1.32 -14.60
C ALA A 152 1.81 -1.38 -16.01
N PRO A 153 1.13 -1.94 -17.03
CA PRO A 153 1.65 -2.03 -18.39
C PRO A 153 1.94 -0.67 -19.04
N VAL A 154 1.28 0.39 -18.57
CA VAL A 154 1.44 1.76 -19.08
C VAL A 154 2.74 2.42 -18.61
N VAL A 155 3.31 1.95 -17.50
CA VAL A 155 4.61 2.45 -17.01
C VAL A 155 5.73 1.75 -17.77
N LYS A 156 6.70 2.53 -18.26
CA LYS A 156 7.84 2.00 -19.03
C LYS A 156 8.56 0.89 -18.26
N SER A 157 8.75 -0.27 -18.87
CA SER A 157 9.39 -1.42 -18.23
C SER A 157 10.80 -1.15 -17.73
N SER A 158 11.52 -0.19 -18.33
CA SER A 158 12.85 0.22 -17.84
C SER A 158 12.79 0.82 -16.42
N LEU A 159 11.73 1.56 -16.08
CA LEU A 159 11.52 2.10 -14.74
C LEU A 159 11.20 0.98 -13.74
N GLN A 160 10.42 -0.01 -14.15
CA GLN A 160 10.10 -1.18 -13.32
C GLN A 160 11.35 -2.04 -13.06
N ILE A 161 12.19 -2.26 -14.10
CA ILE A 161 13.46 -2.98 -13.96
C ILE A 161 14.41 -2.24 -13.00
N ALA A 162 14.43 -0.91 -13.02
CA ALA A 162 15.26 -0.10 -12.13
C ALA A 162 14.89 -0.25 -10.64
N LEU A 163 13.68 -0.74 -10.32
CA LEU A 163 13.29 -1.03 -8.93
C LEU A 163 13.99 -2.27 -8.35
N GLY A 164 14.55 -3.12 -9.22
CA GLY A 164 15.21 -4.37 -8.87
C GLY A 164 14.29 -5.59 -8.96
N ASP A 165 14.62 -6.63 -8.20
CA ASP A 165 13.81 -7.84 -8.12
C ASP A 165 12.39 -7.51 -7.57
N PRO A 166 11.30 -7.95 -8.24
CA PRO A 166 9.93 -7.62 -7.82
C PRO A 166 9.56 -8.09 -6.41
N ALA A 167 10.05 -9.25 -5.97
CA ALA A 167 9.76 -9.75 -4.63
C ALA A 167 10.53 -8.95 -3.57
N ALA A 168 11.80 -8.60 -3.85
CA ALA A 168 12.58 -7.71 -2.99
C ALA A 168 11.96 -6.31 -2.89
N PHE A 169 11.48 -5.74 -4.01
CA PHE A 169 10.77 -4.46 -4.01
C PHE A 169 9.48 -4.53 -3.20
N TYR A 170 8.65 -5.54 -3.41
CA TYR A 170 7.42 -5.75 -2.64
C TYR A 170 7.72 -5.83 -1.13
N ASN A 171 8.68 -6.67 -0.72
CA ASN A 171 9.08 -6.81 0.66
C ASN A 171 9.62 -5.50 1.26
N TRP A 172 10.37 -4.72 0.48
CA TRP A 172 10.81 -3.39 0.89
C TRP A 172 9.62 -2.45 1.14
N THR A 173 8.61 -2.46 0.27
CA THR A 173 7.43 -1.62 0.47
C THR A 173 6.63 -1.99 1.73
N MET A 174 6.53 -3.30 2.02
CA MET A 174 5.86 -3.80 3.23
C MET A 174 6.61 -3.41 4.50
N LYS A 175 7.95 -3.45 4.49
CA LYS A 175 8.77 -2.99 5.63
C LYS A 175 8.54 -1.52 5.96
N ILE A 176 8.47 -0.66 4.93
CA ILE A 176 8.15 0.77 5.14
C ILE A 176 6.75 0.93 5.73
N ALA A 177 5.76 0.19 5.21
CA ALA A 177 4.39 0.25 5.72
C ALA A 177 4.24 -0.23 7.17
N GLU A 178 5.19 -1.04 7.65
CA GLU A 178 5.23 -1.61 9.01
C GLU A 178 6.10 -0.81 9.98
N GLN A 179 6.84 0.20 9.49
CA GLN A 179 7.72 1.03 10.31
C GLN A 179 6.97 1.86 11.34
N HIS A 180 5.73 2.25 11.05
CA HIS A 180 4.82 2.88 12.01
C HIS A 180 4.10 1.81 12.84
N ARG A 181 4.44 1.69 14.14
CA ARG A 181 3.76 0.84 15.12
C ARG A 181 2.95 1.67 16.11
#